data_AF-A0A1C6VTB9-F1
#
_entry.id   AF-A0A1C6VTB9-F1
#
_cell.length_a   1.000
_cell.length_b   1.000
_cell.length_c   1.000
_cell.angle_alpha   90.00
_cell.angle_beta   90.00
_cell.angle_gamma   90.00
#
_symmetry.space_group_name_H-M   'P 1'
#
loop_
_entity.id
_entity.type
_entity.pdbx_description
1 polymer ?
#
loop_
_entity_poly.entity_id
_entity_poly.type
_entity_poly.pdbx_seq_one_letter_code
_entity_poly.pdbx_strand_id
1 'polypeptide(L)'
;MASHAERGMSAPPEVVFNTATDPDRSAAWLPEELRRSGTHRVEVVDAEDMRARWSSEAAGWSADIDVEPADAGGARVRLDLDGTDHGMADEILASLAREVADNLTAG
;
A
#
# COMPACT_ATOMS: atom_id res chain seq x y z
N MET A 1 -18.82 2.60 2.58
CA MET A 1 -18.20 3.93 2.46
C MET A 1 -16.73 3.65 2.28
N ALA A 2 -16.17 4.00 1.13
CA ALA A 2 -14.75 3.78 0.85
C ALA A 2 -13.93 4.89 1.51
N SER A 3 -12.87 4.48 2.18
CA SER A 3 -11.92 5.32 2.87
C SER A 3 -10.76 5.62 1.94
N HIS A 4 -10.46 6.88 1.66
CA HIS A 4 -9.29 7.24 0.86
C HIS A 4 -8.26 7.93 1.73
N ALA A 5 -6.99 7.60 1.52
CA ALA A 5 -5.85 8.28 2.10
C ALA A 5 -4.78 8.51 1.04
N GLU A 6 -4.01 9.57 1.20
CA GLU A 6 -2.91 9.89 0.30
C GLU A 6 -1.68 10.35 1.07
N ARG A 7 -0.51 9.91 0.62
CA ARG A 7 0.75 10.22 1.29
C ARG A 7 1.90 10.35 0.31
N GLY A 8 2.70 11.40 0.49
CA GLY A 8 3.98 11.54 -0.20
C GLY A 8 5.06 10.68 0.46
N MET A 9 5.88 10.02 -0.35
CA MET A 9 7.02 9.21 0.06
C MET A 9 8.30 9.72 -0.60
N SER A 10 9.36 9.83 0.18
CA SER A 10 10.69 10.25 -0.30
C SER A 10 11.46 9.10 -0.95
N ALA A 11 10.79 8.37 -1.84
CA ALA A 11 11.31 7.20 -2.52
C ALA A 11 10.82 7.18 -3.98
N PRO A 12 11.58 6.57 -4.91
CA PRO A 12 11.12 6.41 -6.29
C PRO A 12 9.80 5.63 -6.36
N PRO A 13 8.87 5.99 -7.26
CA PRO A 13 7.57 5.33 -7.37
C PRO A 13 7.71 3.83 -7.65
N GLU A 14 8.72 3.40 -8.40
CA GLU A 14 8.95 1.96 -8.66
C GLU A 14 9.34 1.20 -7.39
N VAL A 15 10.13 1.83 -6.50
CA VAL A 15 10.54 1.22 -5.22
C VAL A 15 9.34 1.10 -4.29
N VAL A 16 8.52 2.15 -4.23
CA VAL A 16 7.29 2.16 -3.44
C VAL A 16 6.32 1.09 -3.93
N PHE A 17 6.08 1.04 -5.24
CA PHE A 17 5.19 0.07 -5.85
C PHE A 17 5.68 -1.37 -5.67
N ASN A 18 6.98 -1.63 -5.85
CA ASN A 18 7.56 -2.96 -5.61
C ASN A 18 7.43 -3.35 -4.13
N THR A 19 7.76 -2.45 -3.20
CA THR A 19 7.62 -2.70 -1.76
C THR A 19 6.16 -2.95 -1.36
N ALA A 20 5.22 -2.23 -1.98
CA ALA A 20 3.80 -2.43 -1.75
C ALA A 20 3.35 -3.79 -2.29
N THR A 21 3.73 -4.17 -3.52
CA THR A 21 3.29 -5.39 -4.21
C THR A 21 4.03 -6.67 -3.80
N ASP A 22 5.19 -6.55 -3.16
CA ASP A 22 6.00 -7.67 -2.72
C ASP A 22 5.29 -8.46 -1.60
N PRO A 23 4.95 -9.74 -1.83
CA PRO A 23 4.26 -10.56 -0.85
C PRO A 23 5.07 -10.77 0.44
N ASP A 24 6.41 -10.83 0.37
CA ASP A 24 7.28 -11.03 1.53
C ASP A 24 7.32 -9.77 2.41
N ARG A 25 7.16 -8.58 1.81
CA ARG A 25 7.16 -7.28 2.49
C ARG A 25 5.78 -6.75 2.84
N SER A 26 4.75 -7.19 2.13
CA SER A 26 3.36 -6.82 2.41
C SER A 26 2.96 -7.12 3.85
N ALA A 27 3.48 -8.22 4.38
CA ALA A 27 3.35 -8.59 5.77
C ALA A 27 3.91 -7.53 6.74
N ALA A 28 4.96 -6.80 6.38
CA ALA A 28 5.63 -5.86 7.27
C ALA A 28 4.85 -4.54 7.44
N TRP A 29 4.17 -4.06 6.39
CA TRP A 29 3.44 -2.80 6.43
C TRP A 29 1.92 -2.94 6.61
N LEU A 30 1.32 -4.10 6.31
CA LEU A 30 -0.10 -4.32 6.58
C LEU A 30 -0.35 -4.44 8.10
N PRO A 31 -1.31 -3.68 8.66
CA PRO A 31 -1.71 -3.79 10.06
C PRO A 31 -2.12 -5.22 10.43
N GLU A 32 -1.85 -5.59 11.69
CA GLU A 32 -2.12 -6.95 12.18
C GLU A 32 -3.59 -7.35 12.05
N GLU A 33 -4.51 -6.38 12.14
CA GLU A 33 -5.96 -6.58 11.99
C GLU A 33 -6.32 -7.08 10.59
N LEU A 34 -5.72 -6.48 9.55
CA LEU A 34 -5.93 -6.91 8.16
C LEU A 34 -5.22 -8.24 7.89
N ARG A 35 -4.03 -8.44 8.46
CA ARG A 35 -3.26 -9.69 8.32
C ARG A 35 -3.92 -10.89 9.01
N ARG A 36 -4.50 -10.71 10.20
CA ARG A 36 -5.22 -11.77 10.91
C ARG A 36 -6.50 -12.19 10.20
N SER A 37 -7.06 -11.29 9.39
CA SER A 37 -8.34 -11.53 8.72
C SER A 37 -8.23 -12.51 7.55
N GLY A 38 -7.04 -13.03 7.24
CA GLY A 38 -6.84 -14.19 6.37
C GLY A 38 -5.81 -13.96 5.27
N THR A 39 -5.84 -14.84 4.26
CA THR A 39 -4.98 -14.71 3.08
C THR A 39 -5.43 -13.52 2.25
N HIS A 40 -4.64 -12.45 2.25
CA HIS A 40 -4.81 -11.35 1.32
C HIS A 40 -4.21 -11.71 -0.04
N ARG A 41 -4.84 -11.23 -1.10
CA ARG A 41 -4.36 -11.37 -2.48
C ARG A 41 -3.98 -10.00 -3.01
N VAL A 42 -2.80 -9.91 -3.59
CA VAL A 42 -2.37 -8.78 -4.41
C VAL A 42 -2.63 -9.09 -5.88
N GLU A 43 -3.23 -8.14 -6.57
CA GLU A 43 -3.44 -8.16 -8.02
C GLU A 43 -2.87 -6.86 -8.59
N VAL A 44 -1.88 -6.97 -9.47
CA VAL A 44 -1.38 -5.80 -10.20
C VAL A 44 -2.41 -5.48 -11.28
N VAL A 45 -3.15 -4.40 -11.07
CA VAL A 45 -4.19 -3.93 -12.00
C VAL A 45 -3.53 -3.34 -13.23
N ASP A 46 -2.48 -2.54 -13.03
CA ASP A 46 -1.70 -1.93 -14.08
C ASP A 46 -0.26 -1.72 -13.59
N ALA A 47 0.70 -2.35 -14.26
CA ALA A 47 2.11 -2.20 -13.91
C ALA A 47 2.73 -0.91 -14.47
N GLU A 48 2.18 -0.36 -15.56
CA GLU A 48 2.65 0.88 -16.17
C GLU A 48 2.18 2.09 -15.36
N ASP A 49 0.90 2.09 -14.96
CA ASP A 49 0.31 3.10 -14.06
C ASP A 49 0.64 2.83 -12.58
N MET A 50 1.39 1.77 -12.25
CA MET A 50 1.75 1.38 -10.87
C MET A 50 0.53 1.28 -9.94
N ARG A 51 -0.50 0.60 -10.43
CA ARG A 51 -1.75 0.31 -9.73
C ARG A 51 -1.82 -1.14 -9.29
N ALA A 52 -2.09 -1.34 -8.02
CA ALA A 52 -2.27 -2.66 -7.44
C ALA A 52 -3.50 -2.68 -6.54
N ARG A 53 -4.20 -3.80 -6.54
CA ARG A 53 -5.36 -4.04 -5.70
C ARG A 53 -5.07 -5.16 -4.72
N TRP A 54 -5.30 -4.85 -3.46
CA TRP A 54 -5.33 -5.80 -2.36
C TRP A 54 -6.77 -6.18 -2.09
N SER A 55 -7.02 -7.45 -1.84
CA SER A 55 -8.33 -7.91 -1.41
C SER A 55 -8.20 -9.07 -0.46
N SER A 56 -9.13 -9.17 0.46
CA SER A 56 -9.28 -10.33 1.33
C SER A 56 -10.73 -10.79 1.31
N GLU A 57 -10.98 -11.90 0.63
CA GLU A 57 -12.32 -12.50 0.57
C GLU A 57 -12.80 -12.95 1.95
N ALA A 58 -11.87 -13.43 2.80
CA ALA A 58 -12.17 -13.87 4.15
C ALA A 58 -12.62 -12.71 5.07
N ALA A 59 -12.08 -11.52 4.82
CA ALA A 59 -12.31 -10.33 5.63
C ALA A 59 -13.34 -9.36 5.03
N GLY A 60 -13.65 -9.51 3.74
CA GLY A 60 -14.60 -8.66 3.02
C GLY A 60 -14.09 -7.23 2.76
N TRP A 61 -12.78 -7.01 2.72
CA TRP A 61 -12.19 -5.70 2.40
C TRP A 61 -11.38 -5.75 1.10
N SER A 62 -11.25 -4.59 0.46
CA SER A 62 -10.30 -4.37 -0.64
C SER A 62 -9.60 -3.02 -0.52
N ALA A 63 -8.32 -2.96 -0.84
CA ALA A 63 -7.52 -1.75 -0.86
C ALA A 63 -6.85 -1.56 -2.21
N ASP A 64 -7.21 -0.52 -2.94
CA ASP A 64 -6.59 -0.16 -4.20
C ASP A 64 -5.47 0.85 -3.91
N ILE A 65 -4.28 0.60 -4.48
CA ILE A 65 -3.08 1.43 -4.32
C ILE A 65 -2.72 1.98 -5.69
N ASP A 66 -2.55 3.29 -5.75
CA ASP A 66 -2.11 4.04 -6.93
C ASP A 66 -0.82 4.77 -6.56
N VAL A 67 0.26 4.49 -7.28
CA VAL A 67 1.57 5.10 -7.03
C VAL A 67 1.93 6.02 -8.18
N GLU A 68 1.84 7.32 -7.93
CA GLU A 68 2.16 8.35 -8.91
C GLU A 68 3.53 8.95 -8.62
N PRO A 69 4.31 9.36 -9.64
CA PRO A 69 5.52 10.15 -9.43
C PRO A 69 5.17 11.51 -8.81
N ALA A 70 5.93 11.93 -7.80
CA ALA A 70 5.78 13.22 -7.14
C ALA A 70 6.95 14.16 -7.43
N ASP A 71 6.72 15.46 -7.27
CA ASP A 71 7.76 16.48 -7.38
C ASP A 71 8.92 16.20 -6.41
N ALA A 72 10.14 16.58 -6.82
CA ALA A 72 11.40 16.35 -6.11
C ALA A 72 11.94 14.89 -6.07
N GLY A 73 11.44 14.02 -6.95
CA GLY A 73 11.97 12.65 -7.11
C GLY A 73 11.42 11.65 -6.07
N GLY A 74 10.30 11.99 -5.46
CA GLY A 74 9.53 11.08 -4.61
C GLY A 74 8.36 10.45 -5.35
N ALA A 75 7.47 9.83 -4.58
CA ALA A 75 6.23 9.25 -5.06
C ALA A 75 5.05 9.71 -4.21
N ARG A 76 3.87 9.79 -4.80
CA ARG A 76 2.61 9.99 -4.13
C ARG A 76 1.85 8.68 -4.18
N VAL A 77 1.53 8.14 -3.02
CA VAL A 77 0.71 6.94 -2.89
C VAL A 77 -0.69 7.35 -2.49
N ARG A 78 -1.67 6.92 -3.28
CA ARG A 78 -3.08 6.96 -2.89
C ARG A 78 -3.53 5.55 -2.55
N LEU A 79 -4.27 5.41 -1.46
CA LEU A 79 -4.86 4.17 -1.01
C LEU A 79 -6.36 4.35 -0.82
N ASP A 80 -7.14 3.55 -1.52
CA ASP A 80 -8.59 3.52 -1.47
C ASP A 80 -9.05 2.19 -0.84
N LEU A 81 -9.51 2.25 0.39
CA LEU A 81 -9.86 1.11 1.23
C LEU A 81 -11.39 0.99 1.37
N ASP A 82 -11.95 -0.08 0.84
CA ASP A 82 -13.36 -0.45 0.97
C ASP A 82 -13.54 -1.61 1.98
N GLY A 83 -14.66 -1.62 2.68
CA GLY A 83 -15.02 -2.67 3.64
C GLY A 83 -14.50 -2.50 5.07
N THR A 84 -13.71 -1.46 5.39
CA THR A 84 -13.19 -1.20 6.75
C THR A 84 -13.12 0.30 7.10
N ASP A 85 -12.61 0.63 8.29
CA ASP A 85 -12.66 1.96 8.91
C ASP A 85 -11.70 2.97 8.24
N HIS A 86 -12.10 4.25 8.24
CA HIS A 86 -11.41 5.32 7.53
C HIS A 86 -10.08 5.72 8.18
N GLY A 87 -9.95 5.57 9.49
CA GLY A 87 -8.69 5.83 10.19
C GLY A 87 -7.57 4.87 9.80
N MET A 88 -7.91 3.68 9.31
CA MET A 88 -6.95 2.64 8.99
C MET A 88 -6.17 2.91 7.70
N ALA A 89 -6.78 3.62 6.75
CA ALA A 89 -6.12 3.94 5.47
C ALA A 89 -4.84 4.78 5.65
N ASP A 90 -4.86 5.79 6.54
CA ASP A 90 -3.67 6.59 6.83
C ASP A 90 -2.61 5.79 7.61
N GLU A 91 -3.02 4.93 8.54
CA GLU A 91 -2.11 4.06 9.30
C GLU A 91 -1.40 3.04 8.39
N ILE A 92 -2.12 2.47 7.42
CA ILE A 92 -1.54 1.60 6.40
C ILE A 92 -0.49 2.37 5.59
N LEU A 93 -0.81 3.57 5.11
CA LEU A 93 0.14 4.39 4.34
C LEU A 93 1.34 4.83 5.18
N ALA A 94 1.16 5.12 6.46
CA ALA A 94 2.25 5.44 7.37
C ALA A 94 3.19 4.24 7.58
N SER A 95 2.62 3.04 7.70
CA SER A 95 3.38 1.78 7.83
C SER A 95 4.13 1.46 6.53
N LEU A 96 3.49 1.64 5.37
CA LEU A 96 4.14 1.46 4.06
C LEU A 96 5.28 2.46 3.86
N ALA A 97 5.08 3.72 4.22
CA ALA A 97 6.14 4.73 4.13
C ALA A 97 7.36 4.36 4.98
N ARG A 98 7.14 3.76 6.15
CA ARG A 98 8.20 3.27 7.02
C ARG A 98 8.93 2.08 6.39
N GLU A 99 8.21 1.09 5.90
CA GLU A 99 8.80 -0.08 5.25
C GLU A 99 9.62 0.31 4.01
N VAL A 100 9.14 1.27 3.22
CA VAL A 100 9.88 1.82 2.08
C VAL A 100 11.17 2.50 2.52
N ALA A 101 11.12 3.32 3.59
CA ALA A 101 12.31 3.99 4.11
C ALA A 101 13.33 2.99 4.68
N ASP A 102 12.86 1.93 5.34
CA ASP A 102 13.69 0.84 5.83
C ASP A 102 14.32 0.06 4.67
N ASN A 103 13.55 -0.21 3.61
CA ASN A 103 14.05 -0.85 2.38
C ASN A 103 15.15 -0.03 1.69
N LEU A 104 14.98 1.30 1.61
CA LEU A 104 15.99 2.20 1.06
C LEU A 104 17.27 2.26 1.89
N THR A 105 17.18 2.06 3.20
CA THR A 105 18.33 2.11 4.13
C THR A 105 19.06 0.76 4.19
N ALA A 106 18.39 -0.34 3.86
CA ALA A 106 18.95 -1.69 3.91
C ALA A 106 19.85 -2.05 2.72
N GLY A 107 19.96 -1.19 1.69
CA GLY A 107 20.82 -1.35 0.51
C GLY A 107 22.09 -0.50 0.57
#